data_AF-E4XU47-F1
#
_entry.id   AF-E4XU47-F1
#
_cell.length_a   1.000
_cell.length_b   1.000
_cell.length_c   1.000
_cell.angle_alpha   90.00
_cell.angle_beta   90.00
_cell.angle_gamma   90.00
#
_symmetry.space_group_name_H-M   'P 1'
#
loop_
_entity.id
_entity.type
_entity.pdbx_description
1 polymer ?
#
loop_
_entity_poly.entity_id
_entity_poly.type
_entity_poly.pdbx_seq_one_letter_code
_entity_poly.pdbx_strand_id
1 'polypeptide(L)'
;MPHYLKSLLKSSFQLKYFAREPDKCVSTKAGELLSMQIQAAGFAECSALTNDGVERVFQMATTSALMGKKGMKKKSRCILS
;
A
#
# COMPACT_ATOMS: atom_id res chain seq x y z
N MET A 1 -10.12 12.82 -6.33
CA MET A 1 -8.71 12.53 -5.99
C MET A 1 -8.67 12.07 -4.53
N PRO A 2 -8.32 10.82 -4.22
CA PRO A 2 -8.47 10.33 -2.84
C PRO A 2 -7.46 11.04 -1.93
N HIS A 3 -7.98 11.78 -0.94
CA HIS A 3 -7.26 12.74 -0.10
C HIS A 3 -6.69 12.11 1.20
N TYR A 4 -6.32 10.82 1.18
CA TYR A 4 -6.18 10.04 2.41
C TYR A 4 -4.89 10.33 3.20
N LEU A 5 -3.75 10.56 2.55
CA LEU A 5 -2.54 11.06 3.25
C LEU A 5 -2.67 12.45 3.89
N LYS A 6 -3.68 13.26 3.51
CA LYS A 6 -3.91 14.54 4.19
C LYS A 6 -4.33 14.35 5.65
N SER A 7 -4.87 13.19 6.05
CA SER A 7 -5.38 13.02 7.42
C SER A 7 -4.28 12.77 8.45
N LEU A 8 -3.16 12.14 8.10
CA LEU A 8 -2.00 11.95 9.01
C LEU A 8 -1.12 13.19 9.15
N LEU A 9 -1.08 14.05 8.12
CA LEU A 9 -0.42 15.36 8.14
C LEU A 9 -1.23 16.45 8.87
N LYS A 10 -2.40 16.13 9.47
CA LYS A 10 -3.21 17.13 10.19
C LYS A 10 -2.76 17.42 11.61
N SER A 11 -1.85 16.62 12.18
CA SER A 11 -1.29 16.95 13.49
C SER A 11 -0.31 18.11 13.37
N SER A 12 -0.57 19.19 14.10
CA SER A 12 0.24 20.41 14.15
C SER A 12 1.72 20.14 14.46
N PHE A 13 2.02 19.00 15.12
CA PHE A 13 3.37 18.57 15.42
C PHE A 13 4.10 17.99 14.19
N GLN A 14 3.39 17.17 13.41
CA GLN A 14 3.93 16.46 12.26
C GLN A 14 4.25 17.42 11.10
N LEU A 15 3.41 18.43 10.88
CA LEU A 15 3.68 19.51 9.91
C LEU A 15 4.94 20.30 10.28
N LYS A 16 5.13 20.64 11.56
CA LYS A 16 6.32 21.38 12.01
C LYS A 16 7.59 20.54 11.87
N TYR A 17 7.49 19.24 12.13
CA TYR A 17 8.61 18.31 11.98
C TYR A 17 9.01 18.18 10.50
N PHE A 18 8.06 17.93 9.61
CA PHE A 18 8.33 17.76 8.17
C PHE A 18 8.55 19.08 7.42
N ALA A 19 8.13 20.22 7.95
CA ALA A 19 8.52 21.53 7.40
C ALA A 19 10.03 21.78 7.52
N ARG A 20 10.70 21.17 8.52
CA ARG A 20 12.16 21.25 8.68
C ARG A 20 12.89 20.21 7.84
N GLU A 21 12.22 19.11 7.52
CA GLU A 21 12.78 17.95 6.79
C GLU A 21 11.76 17.43 5.77
N PRO A 22 11.61 18.12 4.62
CA PRO A 22 10.54 17.85 3.65
C PRO A 22 10.66 16.47 2.99
N ASP A 23 11.87 15.90 2.94
CA ASP A 23 12.14 14.60 2.32
C ASP A 23 11.55 13.41 3.09
N LYS A 24 11.07 13.62 4.31
CA LYS A 24 10.56 12.53 5.17
C LYS A 24 9.10 12.16 4.92
N CYS A 25 8.36 12.97 4.17
CA CYS A 25 6.99 12.65 3.76
C CYS A 25 6.95 12.14 2.32
N VAL A 26 6.41 10.94 2.14
CA VAL A 26 6.19 10.39 0.80
C VAL A 26 4.89 10.96 0.25
N SER A 27 4.96 11.54 -0.95
CA SER A 27 3.75 11.96 -1.68
C SER A 27 3.05 10.75 -2.29
N THR A 28 1.72 10.83 -2.46
CA THR A 28 0.93 9.82 -3.17
C THR A 28 1.55 9.46 -4.51
N LYS A 29 2.02 10.48 -5.26
CA LYS A 29 2.62 10.26 -6.58
C LYS A 29 3.92 9.47 -6.49
N ALA A 30 4.77 9.76 -5.50
CA ALA A 30 5.99 9.00 -5.28
C ALA A 30 5.69 7.54 -4.90
N GLY A 31 4.66 7.30 -4.08
CA GLY A 31 4.20 5.95 -3.74
C GLY A 31 3.67 5.16 -4.94
N GLU A 32 2.88 5.80 -5.80
CA GLU A 32 2.41 5.21 -7.06
C GLU A 32 3.58 4.84 -7.98
N LEU A 33 4.51 5.77 -8.21
CA LEU A 33 5.68 5.52 -9.06
C LEU A 33 6.54 4.38 -8.53
N LEU A 34 6.77 4.34 -7.21
CA LEU A 34 7.51 3.26 -6.56
C LEU A 34 6.80 1.91 -6.76
N SER A 35 5.48 1.86 -6.64
CA SER A 35 4.71 0.62 -6.87
C SER A 35 4.89 0.09 -8.31
N MET A 36 4.94 0.99 -9.30
CA MET A 36 5.21 0.63 -10.68
C MET A 36 6.64 0.15 -10.87
N GLN A 37 7.61 0.84 -10.26
CA GLN A 37 9.03 0.51 -10.34
C GLN A 37 9.34 -0.88 -9.78
N ILE A 38 8.72 -1.27 -8.66
CA ILE A 38 8.91 -2.60 -8.04
C ILE A 38 7.94 -3.65 -8.59
N GLN A 39 7.11 -3.30 -9.57
CA GLN A 39 6.08 -4.17 -10.16
C GLN A 39 5.15 -4.79 -9.11
N ALA A 40 4.75 -4.00 -8.12
CA ALA A 40 3.78 -4.41 -7.10
C ALA A 40 2.40 -4.67 -7.73
N ALA A 41 1.57 -5.46 -7.05
CA ALA A 41 0.20 -5.72 -7.48
C ALA A 41 -0.70 -4.46 -7.46
N GLY A 42 -0.33 -3.45 -6.68
CA GLY A 42 -1.02 -2.16 -6.62
C GLY A 42 -0.48 -1.26 -5.50
N PHE A 43 -1.00 -0.04 -5.43
CA PHE A 43 -0.69 0.94 -4.38
C PHE A 43 -1.98 1.33 -3.63
N ALA A 44 -1.90 1.39 -2.30
CA ALA A 44 -2.99 1.83 -1.44
C ALA A 44 -2.46 2.56 -0.20
N GLU A 45 -3.02 3.72 0.09
CA GLU A 45 -2.79 4.47 1.34
C GLU A 45 -3.87 4.12 2.36
N CYS A 46 -3.49 4.12 3.64
CA CYS A 46 -4.43 3.97 4.74
C CYS A 46 -3.97 4.73 5.99
N SER A 47 -4.89 4.92 6.93
CA SER A 47 -4.63 5.44 8.27
C SER A 47 -5.32 4.53 9.27
N ALA A 48 -4.55 3.68 9.95
CA ALA A 48 -5.06 2.80 11.01
C ALA A 48 -5.67 3.59 12.18
N LEU A 49 -5.16 4.79 12.45
CA LEU A 49 -5.65 5.65 13.53
C LEU A 49 -7.09 6.12 13.30
N THR A 50 -7.41 6.52 12.08
CA THR A 50 -8.75 7.00 11.69
C THR A 50 -9.57 5.92 11.00
N ASN A 51 -9.04 4.68 10.95
CA ASN A 51 -9.58 3.55 10.20
C ASN A 51 -9.85 3.85 8.70
N ASP A 52 -9.12 4.79 8.13
CA ASP A 52 -9.37 5.29 6.79
C ASP A 52 -8.59 4.47 5.75
N GLY A 53 -9.26 4.00 4.69
CA GLY A 53 -8.64 3.18 3.64
C GLY A 53 -8.14 1.80 4.07
N VAL A 54 -8.28 1.41 5.35
CA VAL A 54 -7.79 0.13 5.88
C VAL A 54 -8.45 -1.05 5.16
N GLU A 55 -9.76 -1.01 4.97
CA GLU A 55 -10.51 -2.06 4.24
C GLU A 55 -9.98 -2.24 2.80
N ARG A 56 -9.70 -1.14 2.10
CA ARG A 56 -9.22 -1.16 0.71
C ARG A 56 -7.89 -1.90 0.56
N VAL A 57 -6.99 -1.78 1.54
CA VAL A 57 -5.70 -2.51 1.55
C VAL A 57 -5.95 -4.02 1.52
N PHE A 58 -6.85 -4.53 2.36
CA PHE A 58 -7.16 -5.95 2.43
C PHE A 58 -7.98 -6.45 1.23
N GLN A 59 -8.92 -5.65 0.73
CA GLN A 59 -9.67 -5.99 -0.48
C GLN A 59 -8.75 -6.12 -1.69
N MET A 60 -7.80 -5.19 -1.86
CA MET A 60 -6.82 -5.23 -2.94
C MET A 60 -5.92 -6.47 -2.82
N ALA A 61 -5.38 -6.74 -1.63
CA ALA A 61 -4.54 -7.91 -1.39
C ALA A 61 -5.29 -9.23 -1.69
N THR A 62 -6.53 -9.37 -1.19
CA THR A 62 -7.38 -10.54 -1.43
C THR A 62 -7.65 -10.74 -2.91
N THR A 63 -8.03 -9.66 -3.61
CA THR A 63 -8.32 -9.71 -5.05
C THR A 63 -7.09 -10.11 -5.85
N SER A 64 -5.93 -9.50 -5.59
CA SER A 64 -4.67 -9.86 -6.25
C SER A 64 -4.27 -11.31 -5.99
N ALA A 65 -4.44 -11.81 -4.76
CA ALA A 65 -4.15 -13.20 -4.42
C ALA A 65 -5.05 -14.20 -5.17
N LEU A 66 -6.33 -13.86 -5.39
CA LEU A 66 -7.25 -14.69 -6.17
C LEU A 66 -6.89 -14.67 -7.67
N MET A 67 -6.50 -13.51 -8.21
CA MET A 67 -6.08 -13.37 -9.60
C MET A 67 -4.79 -14.15 -9.90
N GLY A 68 -3.82 -14.17 -8.97
CA GLY A 68 -2.55 -14.90 -9.12
C GLY A 68 -2.70 -16.43 -9.15
N LYS A 69 -3.80 -16.99 -8.60
CA LYS A 69 -4.05 -18.44 -8.59
C LYS A 69 -4.49 -19.00 -9.95
N LYS A 70 -4.91 -18.15 -10.90
CA LYS A 70 -5.44 -18.59 -12.21
C LYS A 70 -4.37 -19.16 -13.16
N GLY A 71 -3.08 -19.05 -12.82
CA GLY A 71 -1.95 -19.51 -13.66
C GLY A 71 -0.89 -20.37 -12.97
N MET A 72 -1.01 -20.66 -11.67
CA MET A 72 -0.04 -21.53 -10.99
C MET A 72 -0.28 -23.00 -11.38
N LYS A 73 0.55 -23.53 -12.29
CA LYS A 73 0.68 -24.98 -12.50
C LYS A 73 0.96 -25.62 -11.14
N LYS A 74 0.15 -26.59 -10.72
CA LYS A 74 0.37 -27.35 -9.47
C LYS A 74 1.83 -27.83 -9.48
N LYS A 75 2.68 -27.31 -8.60
CA LYS A 75 4.02 -27.91 -8.41
C LYS A 75 3.80 -29.36 -8.01
N SER A 76 4.49 -30.27 -8.69
CA SER A 76 4.45 -31.71 -8.42
C SER A 76 4.64 -31.93 -6.92
N ARG A 77 3.65 -32.55 -6.27
CA ARG A 77 3.74 -32.89 -4.85
C ARG A 77 4.96 -33.78 -4.64
N CYS A 78 5.76 -33.50 -3.61
CA CYS A 78 6.73 -34.47 -3.12
C CYS A 78 5.95 -35.69 -2.63
N ILE A 79 6.26 -36.85 -3.20
CA ILE A 79 5.78 -38.14 -2.69
C ILE A 79 6.78 -38.53 -1.61
N LEU A 80 6.32 -38.60 -0.35
CA LEU A 80 7.06 -39.31 0.69
C LEU A 80 6.87 -40.80 0.41
N SER A 81 7.89 -41.37 -0.24
CA SER A 81 8.10 -42.81 -0.35
C SER A 81 8.58 -43.38 0.97
#